data_AF-A0A1D6G410-F1
#
_entry.id   AF-A0A1D6G410-F1
#
_cell.length_a   1.000
_cell.length_b   1.000
_cell.length_c   1.000
_cell.angle_alpha   90.00
_cell.angle_beta   90.00
_cell.angle_gamma   90.00
#
_symmetry.space_group_name_H-M   'P 1'
#
loop_
_entity.id
_entity.type
_entity.pdbx_description
1 polymer ?
#
loop_
_entity_poly.entity_id
_entity_poly.type
_entity_poly.pdbx_seq_one_letter_code
_entity_poly.pdbx_strand_id
1 'polypeptide(L)'
;MTIAFTSVMAIFIIERVDDRAGAKSLAPLVIAGALSIMYWRHFDDLRPYAVVQFVPCIALPVMAIVIPPMYTHSSYWLWAAGFYLLAKVEEAADKTIYNWTHQIVSGHTLKHLCAAMVPVFLALMLAKRTTEPERISLLQKWKTSWVAVRERRFKDSSTVDVDCGYAVVSSISEQ
;
A
#
# COMPACT_ATOMS: atom_id res chain seq x y z
N MET A 1 -3.73 -18.71 -8.71
CA MET A 1 -3.30 -17.38 -8.23
C MET A 1 -3.19 -16.36 -9.37
N THR A 2 -2.53 -16.68 -10.50
CA THR A 2 -2.27 -15.73 -11.60
C THR A 2 -3.51 -15.01 -12.12
N ILE A 3 -4.57 -15.75 -12.49
CA ILE A 3 -5.82 -15.14 -12.99
C ILE A 3 -6.43 -14.19 -11.95
N ALA A 4 -6.45 -14.58 -10.67
CA ALA A 4 -6.98 -13.75 -9.60
C ALA A 4 -6.18 -12.44 -9.45
N PHE A 5 -4.85 -12.50 -9.48
CA PHE A 5 -4.01 -11.30 -9.36
C PHE A 5 -4.08 -10.41 -10.60
N THR A 6 -4.15 -10.97 -11.80
CA THR A 6 -4.37 -10.17 -13.02
C THR A 6 -5.74 -9.50 -13.02
N SER A 7 -6.78 -10.17 -12.48
CA SER A 7 -8.10 -9.56 -12.32
C SER A 7 -8.10 -8.44 -11.28
N VAL A 8 -7.43 -8.61 -10.14
CA VAL A 8 -7.27 -7.55 -9.12
C VAL A 8 -6.55 -6.34 -9.71
N MET A 9 -5.50 -6.57 -10.51
CA MET A 9 -4.78 -5.48 -11.19
C MET A 9 -5.66 -4.75 -12.21
N ALA A 10 -6.51 -5.47 -12.96
CA ALA A 10 -7.46 -4.84 -13.86
C ALA A 10 -8.52 -4.01 -13.11
N ILE A 11 -9.05 -4.52 -11.99
CA ILE A 11 -9.99 -3.77 -11.13
C ILE A 11 -9.33 -2.50 -10.59
N PHE A 12 -8.06 -2.57 -10.20
CA PHE A 12 -7.30 -1.41 -9.78
C PHE A 12 -7.18 -0.35 -10.89
N ILE A 13 -6.95 -0.77 -12.13
CA ILE A 13 -6.86 0.14 -13.29
C ILE A 13 -8.22 0.78 -13.57
N ILE A 14 -9.32 0.02 -13.51
CA ILE A 14 -10.70 0.54 -13.62
C ILE A 14 -10.91 1.67 -12.61
N GLU A 15 -10.46 1.46 -11.38
CA GLU A 15 -10.71 2.36 -10.27
C GLU A 15 -9.83 3.63 -10.27
N ARG A 16 -8.63 3.56 -10.83
CA ARG A 16 -7.67 4.68 -10.81
C ARG A 16 -7.56 5.46 -12.11
N VAL A 17 -7.86 4.84 -13.24
CA VAL A 17 -7.66 5.45 -14.57
C VAL A 17 -8.99 5.89 -15.16
N ASP A 18 -9.81 4.92 -15.58
CA ASP A 18 -11.12 5.15 -16.19
C ASP A 18 -11.84 3.80 -16.33
N ASP A 19 -13.18 3.80 -16.25
CA ASP A 19 -13.99 2.60 -16.41
C ASP A 19 -13.75 1.91 -17.77
N ARG A 20 -13.71 2.70 -18.85
CA ARG A 20 -13.53 2.17 -20.21
C ARG A 20 -12.12 1.68 -20.46
N ALA A 21 -11.12 2.39 -19.93
CA ALA A 21 -9.71 1.99 -20.06
C ALA A 21 -9.43 0.73 -19.25
N GLY A 22 -9.97 0.64 -18.04
CA GLY A 22 -9.80 -0.51 -17.17
C GLY A 22 -10.52 -1.76 -17.71
N ALA A 23 -11.75 -1.65 -18.20
CA ALA A 23 -12.46 -2.77 -18.81
C ALA A 23 -11.71 -3.32 -20.04
N LYS A 24 -11.14 -2.42 -20.87
CA LYS A 24 -10.29 -2.81 -22.00
C LYS A 24 -8.97 -3.45 -21.55
N SER A 25 -8.44 -3.09 -20.38
CA SER A 25 -7.20 -3.67 -19.84
C SER A 25 -7.37 -5.07 -19.25
N LEU A 26 -8.60 -5.48 -18.88
CA LEU A 26 -8.87 -6.79 -18.31
C LEU A 26 -8.51 -7.92 -19.27
N ALA A 27 -8.98 -7.84 -20.53
CA ALA A 27 -8.71 -8.85 -21.56
C ALA A 27 -7.21 -9.07 -21.79
N PRO A 28 -6.38 -8.04 -22.09
CA PRO A 28 -4.95 -8.24 -22.31
C PRO A 28 -4.22 -8.73 -21.06
N LEU A 29 -4.61 -8.34 -19.84
CA LEU A 29 -3.98 -8.83 -18.62
C LEU A 29 -4.24 -10.32 -18.39
N VAL A 30 -5.48 -10.77 -18.57
CA VAL A 30 -5.85 -12.19 -18.40
C VAL A 30 -5.23 -13.03 -19.50
N ILE A 31 -5.23 -12.55 -20.74
CA ILE A 31 -4.57 -13.23 -21.87
C ILE A 31 -3.06 -13.31 -21.62
N ALA A 32 -2.41 -12.24 -21.17
CA ALA A 32 -0.98 -12.27 -20.82
C ALA A 32 -0.69 -13.29 -19.70
N GLY A 33 -1.55 -13.35 -18.68
CA GLY A 33 -1.50 -14.37 -17.64
C GLY A 33 -1.60 -15.80 -18.19
N ALA A 34 -2.56 -16.07 -19.06
CA ALA A 34 -2.75 -17.38 -19.68
C ALA A 34 -1.57 -17.75 -20.60
N LEU A 35 -1.13 -16.82 -21.44
CA LEU A 35 0.01 -17.00 -22.35
C LEU A 35 1.30 -17.25 -21.57
N SER A 36 1.49 -16.62 -20.41
CA SER A 36 2.67 -16.88 -19.57
C SER A 36 2.73 -18.34 -19.08
N ILE A 37 1.58 -18.93 -18.76
CA ILE A 37 1.48 -20.33 -18.33
C ILE A 37 1.65 -21.27 -19.53
N MET A 38 1.04 -20.96 -20.68
CA MET A 38 1.21 -21.73 -21.90
C MET A 38 2.67 -21.74 -22.36
N TYR A 39 3.34 -20.59 -22.28
CA TYR A 39 4.76 -20.44 -22.61
C TYR A 39 5.62 -21.28 -21.68
N TRP A 40 5.39 -21.19 -20.36
CA TRP A 40 6.09 -22.04 -19.40
C TRP A 40 5.89 -23.52 -19.74
N ARG A 41 4.67 -23.95 -20.06
CA ARG A 41 4.40 -25.36 -20.37
C ARG A 41 5.04 -25.85 -21.68
N HIS A 42 5.38 -24.96 -22.60
CA HIS A 42 5.98 -25.34 -23.89
C HIS A 42 7.51 -25.23 -23.89
N PHE A 43 8.06 -24.23 -23.20
CA PHE A 43 9.49 -23.91 -23.21
C PHE A 43 10.21 -24.17 -21.88
N ASP A 44 9.49 -24.62 -20.85
CA ASP A 44 9.95 -24.82 -19.46
C ASP A 44 10.64 -23.59 -18.82
N ASP A 45 10.41 -22.40 -19.39
CA ASP A 45 10.94 -21.14 -18.87
C ASP A 45 9.91 -20.42 -17.99
N LEU A 46 10.28 -20.28 -16.72
CA LEU A 46 9.44 -19.68 -15.67
C LEU A 46 9.49 -18.15 -15.65
N ARG A 47 10.44 -17.52 -16.37
CA ARG A 47 10.68 -16.07 -16.28
C ARG A 47 9.45 -15.24 -16.67
N PRO A 48 8.73 -15.53 -17.78
CA PRO A 48 7.56 -14.73 -18.16
C PRO A 48 6.44 -14.82 -17.13
N TYR A 49 6.23 -16.01 -16.56
CA TYR A 49 5.27 -16.23 -15.48
C TYR A 49 5.63 -15.42 -14.23
N ALA A 50 6.91 -15.42 -13.83
CA ALA A 50 7.40 -14.62 -12.71
C ALA A 50 7.15 -13.13 -12.94
N VAL A 51 7.45 -12.60 -14.13
CA VAL A 51 7.21 -11.19 -14.47
C VAL A 51 5.73 -10.84 -14.31
N VAL A 52 4.82 -11.62 -14.88
CA VAL A 52 3.38 -11.35 -14.78
C VAL A 52 2.89 -11.38 -13.31
N GLN A 53 3.54 -12.16 -12.44
CA GLN A 53 3.16 -12.23 -11.03
C GLN A 53 3.79 -11.13 -10.16
N PHE A 54 5.05 -10.75 -10.42
CA PHE A 54 5.77 -9.73 -9.65
C PHE A 54 5.41 -8.30 -10.07
N VAL A 55 5.08 -8.05 -11.35
CA VAL A 55 4.71 -6.71 -11.83
C VAL A 55 3.53 -6.12 -11.07
N PRO A 56 2.38 -6.83 -10.88
CA PRO A 56 1.28 -6.31 -10.06
C PRO A 56 1.68 -6.04 -8.60
N CYS A 57 2.66 -6.77 -8.06
CA CYS A 57 3.10 -6.62 -6.67
C CYS A 57 3.75 -5.26 -6.41
N ILE A 58 4.45 -4.72 -7.42
CA ILE A 58 5.11 -3.42 -7.35
C ILE A 58 4.21 -2.33 -7.94
N ALA A 59 3.51 -2.64 -9.02
CA ALA A 59 2.65 -1.67 -9.70
C ALA A 59 1.49 -1.21 -8.82
N LEU A 60 0.84 -2.11 -8.08
CA LEU A 60 -0.27 -1.76 -7.17
C LEU A 60 0.13 -0.70 -6.12
N PRO A 61 1.17 -0.88 -5.30
CA PRO A 61 1.56 0.13 -4.31
C PRO A 61 2.05 1.43 -4.96
N VAL A 62 2.86 1.34 -6.02
CA VAL A 62 3.38 2.54 -6.71
C VAL A 62 2.25 3.37 -7.29
N MET A 63 1.35 2.75 -8.05
CA MET A 63 0.20 3.46 -8.61
C MET A 63 -0.77 3.93 -7.53
N ALA A 64 -0.91 3.19 -6.42
CA ALA A 64 -1.76 3.62 -5.31
C ALA A 64 -1.28 4.91 -4.66
N ILE A 65 0.04 5.15 -4.65
CA ILE A 65 0.68 6.35 -4.11
C ILE A 65 0.66 7.51 -5.12
N VAL A 66 1.00 7.22 -6.39
CA VAL A 66 1.19 8.24 -7.43
C VAL A 66 -0.13 8.76 -8.00
N ILE A 67 -1.10 7.88 -8.27
CA ILE A 67 -2.33 8.25 -8.97
C ILE A 67 -3.38 8.68 -7.93
N PRO A 68 -3.99 9.88 -8.04
CA PRO A 68 -5.02 10.31 -7.12
C PRO A 68 -6.22 9.35 -7.15
N PRO A 69 -6.73 8.89 -6.00
CA PRO A 69 -7.88 7.99 -5.96
C PRO A 69 -9.13 8.69 -6.49
N MET A 70 -9.94 7.97 -7.26
CA MET A 70 -11.23 8.45 -7.74
C MET A 70 -12.37 8.29 -6.71
N TYR A 71 -12.17 7.42 -5.70
CA TYR A 71 -13.16 7.12 -4.67
C TYR A 71 -12.62 7.32 -3.25
N THR A 72 -13.54 7.58 -2.33
CA THR A 72 -13.33 7.60 -0.88
C THR A 72 -12.69 6.28 -0.43
N HIS A 73 -11.81 6.31 0.58
CA HIS A 73 -11.18 5.12 1.21
C HIS A 73 -10.08 4.40 0.41
N SER A 74 -9.29 5.16 -0.35
CA SER A 74 -8.05 4.71 -1.01
C SER A 74 -7.06 3.93 -0.13
N SER A 75 -7.09 4.11 1.19
CA SER A 75 -6.25 3.40 2.16
C SER A 75 -6.42 1.87 2.10
N TYR A 76 -7.59 1.35 1.72
CA TYR A 76 -7.79 -0.10 1.61
C TYR A 76 -6.94 -0.73 0.51
N TRP A 77 -6.63 0.03 -0.55
CA TRP A 77 -5.70 -0.43 -1.58
C TRP A 77 -4.26 -0.53 -1.10
N LEU A 78 -3.84 0.35 -0.17
CA LEU A 78 -2.54 0.23 0.47
C LEU A 78 -2.47 -0.99 1.39
N TRP A 79 -3.54 -1.27 2.15
CA TRP A 79 -3.65 -2.51 2.92
C TRP A 79 -3.61 -3.75 2.03
N ALA A 80 -4.41 -3.77 0.95
CA ALA A 80 -4.42 -4.86 -0.03
C ALA A 80 -3.04 -5.07 -0.68
N ALA A 81 -2.35 -3.98 -1.07
CA ALA A 81 -0.99 -4.04 -1.57
C ALA A 81 0.00 -4.57 -0.53
N GLY A 82 -0.14 -4.17 0.74
CA GLY A 82 0.67 -4.65 1.85
C GLY A 82 0.52 -6.16 2.07
N PHE A 83 -0.71 -6.67 2.12
CA PHE A 83 -0.97 -8.11 2.23
C PHE A 83 -0.48 -8.89 1.00
N TYR A 84 -0.55 -8.31 -0.19
CA TYR A 84 -0.02 -8.95 -1.38
C TYR A 84 1.51 -9.05 -1.36
N LEU A 85 2.19 -7.98 -0.93
CA LEU A 85 3.63 -7.99 -0.73
C LEU A 85 4.04 -8.99 0.35
N LEU A 86 3.28 -9.06 1.45
CA LEU A 86 3.52 -10.01 2.54
C LEU A 86 3.42 -11.45 2.04
N ALA A 87 2.40 -11.79 1.25
CA ALA A 87 2.27 -13.11 0.63
C ALA A 87 3.47 -13.49 -0.26
N LYS A 88 4.08 -12.50 -0.93
CA LYS A 88 5.29 -12.72 -1.74
C LYS A 88 6.56 -12.89 -0.90
N VAL A 89 6.67 -12.17 0.21
CA VAL A 89 7.76 -12.37 1.17
C VAL A 89 7.66 -13.76 1.81
N GLU A 90 6.46 -14.20 2.17
CA GLU A 90 6.22 -15.53 2.74
C GLU A 90 6.52 -16.66 1.75
N GLU A 91 6.28 -16.44 0.46
CA GLU A 91 6.69 -17.36 -0.61
C GLU A 91 8.21 -17.48 -0.73
N ALA A 92 8.94 -16.36 -0.61
CA ALA A 92 10.41 -16.36 -0.65
C ALA A 92 11.03 -16.91 0.64
N ALA A 93 10.39 -16.68 1.78
CA ALA A 93 10.85 -17.08 3.10
C ALA A 93 10.32 -18.46 3.53
N ASP A 94 9.70 -19.24 2.64
CA ASP A 94 9.01 -20.49 2.96
C ASP A 94 9.87 -21.45 3.80
N LYS A 95 11.12 -21.68 3.39
CA LYS A 95 12.06 -22.55 4.12
C LYS A 95 12.42 -22.01 5.51
N THR A 96 12.60 -20.69 5.63
CA THR A 96 12.94 -20.03 6.89
C THR A 96 11.78 -20.11 7.87
N ILE A 97 10.56 -19.81 7.39
CA ILE A 97 9.32 -19.89 8.18
C ILE A 97 9.09 -21.33 8.63
N TYR A 98 9.23 -22.31 7.73
CA TYR A 98 9.01 -23.71 8.05
C TYR A 98 9.96 -24.22 9.14
N ASN A 99 11.24 -23.82 9.10
CA ASN A 99 12.23 -24.19 10.10
C ASN A 99 12.00 -23.49 11.45
N TRP A 100 11.61 -22.21 11.43
CA TRP A 100 11.27 -21.45 12.64
C TRP A 100 9.99 -21.93 13.32
N THR A 101 9.00 -22.37 12.53
CA THR A 101 7.69 -22.78 13.06
C THR A 101 7.67 -24.27 13.45
N HIS A 102 8.83 -24.88 13.66
CA HIS A 102 8.97 -26.30 14.01
C HIS A 102 8.17 -27.24 13.09
N GLN A 103 8.15 -26.95 11.78
CA GLN A 103 7.44 -27.73 10.76
C GLN A 103 5.89 -27.72 10.85
N ILE A 104 5.29 -26.85 11.68
CA ILE A 104 3.83 -26.80 11.87
C ILE A 104 3.14 -26.00 10.75
N VAL A 105 3.75 -24.89 10.32
CA VAL A 105 3.18 -23.99 9.30
C VAL A 105 4.22 -23.72 8.20
N SER A 106 3.83 -23.91 6.94
CA SER A 106 4.64 -23.55 5.77
C SER A 106 4.30 -22.15 5.29
N GLY A 107 5.30 -21.41 4.80
CA GLY A 107 5.08 -20.12 4.14
C GLY A 107 4.11 -20.22 2.96
N HIS A 108 3.99 -21.40 2.34
CA HIS A 108 2.99 -21.70 1.33
C HIS A 108 1.54 -21.64 1.82
N THR A 109 1.27 -22.00 3.08
CA THR A 109 -0.07 -21.85 3.66
C THR A 109 -0.34 -20.40 4.06
N LEU A 110 0.66 -19.73 4.63
CA LEU A 110 0.55 -18.35 5.06
C LEU A 110 0.33 -17.41 3.87
N LYS A 111 1.05 -17.64 2.75
CA LYS A 111 0.87 -16.83 1.54
C LYS A 111 -0.55 -16.92 0.99
N HIS A 112 -1.21 -18.09 1.10
CA HIS A 112 -2.59 -18.24 0.66
C HIS A 112 -3.55 -17.47 1.56
N LEU A 113 -3.30 -17.47 2.87
CA LEU A 113 -4.08 -16.69 3.83
C LEU A 113 -3.91 -15.19 3.57
N CYS A 114 -2.68 -14.70 3.41
CA CYS A 114 -2.42 -13.30 3.09
C CYS A 114 -2.97 -12.90 1.72
N ALA A 115 -2.85 -13.76 0.72
CA ALA A 115 -3.45 -13.54 -0.60
C ALA A 115 -4.98 -13.49 -0.54
N ALA A 116 -5.63 -14.26 0.34
CA ALA A 116 -7.08 -14.24 0.51
C ALA A 116 -7.58 -12.94 1.15
N MET A 117 -6.75 -12.24 1.92
CA MET A 117 -7.11 -10.93 2.48
C MET A 117 -7.23 -9.83 1.43
N VAL A 118 -6.49 -9.93 0.32
CA VAL A 118 -6.51 -8.95 -0.79
C VAL A 118 -7.93 -8.73 -1.35
N PRO A 119 -8.67 -9.76 -1.80
CA PRO A 119 -10.05 -9.58 -2.27
C PRO A 119 -11.03 -9.22 -1.15
N VAL A 120 -10.76 -9.56 0.12
CA VAL A 120 -11.60 -9.14 1.25
C VAL A 120 -11.56 -7.63 1.43
N PHE A 121 -10.36 -7.03 1.45
CA PHE A 121 -10.23 -5.58 1.51
C PHE A 121 -10.84 -4.90 0.29
N LEU A 122 -10.68 -5.50 -0.90
CA LEU A 122 -11.31 -5.00 -2.12
C LEU A 122 -12.85 -5.02 -2.03
N ALA A 123 -13.44 -6.12 -1.52
CA ALA A 123 -14.88 -6.23 -1.35
C ALA A 123 -15.42 -5.22 -0.33
N LEU A 124 -14.74 -5.04 0.80
CA LEU A 124 -15.08 -4.02 1.79
C LEU A 124 -14.99 -2.60 1.22
N MET A 125 -13.96 -2.35 0.42
CA MET A 125 -13.76 -1.08 -0.28
C MET A 125 -14.92 -0.82 -1.24
N LEU A 126 -15.25 -1.79 -2.10
CA LEU A 126 -16.38 -1.71 -3.03
C LEU A 126 -17.73 -1.53 -2.32
N ALA A 127 -17.92 -2.15 -1.16
CA ALA A 127 -19.17 -2.04 -0.38
C ALA A 127 -19.32 -0.67 0.31
N LYS A 128 -18.21 -0.04 0.70
CA LYS A 128 -18.21 1.26 1.40
C LYS A 128 -17.94 2.46 0.50
N ARG A 129 -17.70 2.26 -0.80
CA ARG A 129 -17.32 3.34 -1.70
C ARG A 129 -18.43 4.38 -1.82
N THR A 130 -18.04 5.64 -1.69
CA THR A 130 -18.82 6.81 -2.10
C THR A 130 -18.00 7.62 -3.10
N THR A 131 -18.63 8.47 -3.90
CA THR A 131 -17.91 9.33 -4.85
C THR A 131 -17.34 10.53 -4.10
N GLU A 132 -16.01 10.67 -4.08
CA GLU A 132 -15.34 11.83 -3.46
C GLU A 132 -15.18 12.92 -4.54
N PRO A 133 -15.73 14.14 -4.35
CA PRO A 133 -15.71 15.17 -5.40
C PRO A 133 -14.33 15.81 -5.61
N GLU A 134 -13.40 15.63 -4.66
CA GLU A 134 -12.08 16.28 -4.68
C GLU A 134 -10.94 15.25 -4.89
N ARG A 135 -10.25 15.36 -6.03
CA ARG A 135 -9.19 14.42 -6.43
C ARG A 135 -7.82 14.87 -5.92
N ILE A 136 -7.49 14.57 -4.67
CA ILE A 136 -6.15 14.83 -4.10
C ILE A 136 -5.34 13.53 -4.00
N SER A 137 -4.10 13.54 -4.50
CA SER A 137 -3.19 12.41 -4.38
C SER A 137 -2.78 12.14 -2.92
N LEU A 138 -2.50 10.87 -2.58
CA LEU A 138 -2.02 10.51 -1.24
C LEU A 138 -0.67 11.18 -0.93
N LEU A 139 0.20 11.34 -1.94
CA LEU A 139 1.44 12.09 -1.83
C LEU A 139 1.21 13.54 -1.40
N GLN A 140 0.22 14.22 -1.99
CA GLN A 140 -0.11 15.58 -1.58
C GLN A 140 -0.68 15.64 -0.17
N LYS A 141 -1.59 14.72 0.20
CA LYS A 141 -2.11 14.62 1.59
C LYS A 141 -0.99 14.37 2.60
N TRP A 142 -0.05 13.48 2.27
CA TRP A 142 1.12 13.23 3.12
C TRP A 142 2.06 14.42 3.19
N LYS A 143 2.30 15.11 2.07
CA LYS A 143 3.13 16.32 2.03
C LYS A 143 2.53 17.43 2.90
N THR A 144 1.23 17.70 2.79
CA THR A 144 0.56 18.73 3.62
C THR A 144 0.54 18.34 5.09
N SER A 145 0.31 17.06 5.40
CA SER A 145 0.39 16.54 6.77
C SER A 145 1.80 16.68 7.36
N TRP A 146 2.85 16.33 6.60
CA TRP A 146 4.24 16.51 7.01
C TRP A 146 4.61 17.97 7.25
N VAL A 147 4.16 18.87 6.38
CA VAL A 147 4.37 20.32 6.56
C VAL A 147 3.66 20.81 7.82
N ALA A 148 2.41 20.40 8.06
CA ALA A 148 1.67 20.77 9.26
C ALA A 148 2.31 20.21 10.56
N VAL A 149 2.82 18.97 10.53
CA VAL A 149 3.54 18.37 11.67
C VAL A 149 4.84 19.13 11.94
N ARG A 150 5.58 19.51 10.89
CA ARG A 150 6.81 20.30 11.02
C ARG A 150 6.53 21.69 11.62
N GLU A 151 5.47 22.36 11.18
CA GLU A 151 5.06 23.65 11.73
C GLU A 151 4.64 23.55 13.20
N ARG A 152 3.88 22.52 13.58
CA ARG A 152 3.53 22.28 15.01
C ARG A 152 4.76 22.04 15.87
N ARG A 153 5.72 21.23 15.39
CA ARG A 153 6.98 20.96 16.10
C ARG A 153 7.82 22.23 16.27
N PHE A 154 7.88 23.09 15.25
CA PHE A 154 8.58 24.37 15.34
C PHE A 154 7.90 25.32 16.35
N LYS A 155 6.57 25.37 16.34
CA LYS A 155 5.79 26.18 17.29
C LYS A 155 6.00 25.75 18.75
N ASP A 156 6.06 24.44 19.00
CA ASP A 156 6.33 23.86 20.33
C ASP A 156 7.76 24.16 20.80
N SER A 157 8.74 24.14 19.89
CA SER A 157 10.13 24.52 20.19
C SER A 157 10.30 26.02 20.48
N SER A 158 9.43 26.88 19.96
CA SER A 158 9.45 28.33 20.25
C SER A 158 8.70 28.73 21.53
N THR A 159 7.95 27.81 22.14
CA THR A 159 7.21 28.03 23.41
C THR A 159 7.93 27.51 24.65
N VAL A 160 9.18 27.06 24.53
CA VAL A 160 10.01 26.72 25.71
C VAL A 160 10.50 28.03 26.35
N ASP A 161 9.90 28.34 27.50
CA ASP A 161 10.14 29.47 28.41
C ASP A 161 11.57 30.03 28.41
N VAL A 162 11.69 31.32 28.08
CA VAL A 162 12.80 32.17 28.55
C VAL A 162 12.33 32.79 29.87
N ASP A 163 12.47 32.05 30.97
CA ASP A 163 12.25 32.57 32.32
C ASP A 163 13.45 33.45 32.72
N CYS A 164 13.40 34.73 32.36
CA CYS A 164 14.36 35.73 32.83
C CYS A 164 13.98 36.15 34.26
N GLY A 165 14.50 35.43 35.26
CA GLY A 165 14.43 35.84 36.65
C GLY A 165 15.21 37.14 36.89
N TYR A 166 14.52 38.24 37.16
CA TYR A 166 15.13 39.49 37.61
C TYR A 166 15.29 39.45 39.15
N ALA A 167 16.53 39.49 39.62
CA ALA A 167 16.83 39.62 41.05
C ALA A 167 16.51 41.06 41.51
N VAL A 168 15.50 41.21 42.36
CA VAL A 168 15.16 42.49 43.00
C VAL A 168 16.14 42.73 44.15
N VAL A 169 17.01 43.73 44.00
CA VAL A 169 17.85 44.26 45.08
C VAL A 169 16.98 45.17 45.95
N SER A 170 16.70 44.75 47.18
CA SER A 170 16.01 45.55 48.19
C SER A 170 16.97 46.59 48.79
N SER A 171 16.71 47.87 48.53
CA SER A 171 17.37 48.99 49.20
C SER A 171 16.81 49.14 50.61
N ILE A 172 17.69 49.04 51.60
CA ILE A 172 17.47 49.38 53.01
C ILE A 172 17.30 50.90 53.12
N SER A 173 16.27 51.38 53.82
CA SER A 173 16.24 52.74 54.37
C SER A 173 15.74 52.72 55.80
N GLU A 174 16.62 53.14 56.70
CA GLU A 174 16.39 53.44 58.12
C GLU A 174 15.34 54.55 58.30
N GLN A 175 14.42 54.36 59.25
CA GLN A 175 14.10 55.30 60.35
C GLN A 175 13.07 54.68 61.30
#